data_AF-A0A847NGB6-F1
#
_entry.id   AF-A0A847NGB6-F1
#
_cell.length_a   1.000
_cell.length_b   1.000
_cell.length_c   1.000
_cell.angle_alpha   90.00
_cell.angle_beta   90.00
_cell.angle_gamma   90.00
#
_symmetry.space_group_name_H-M   'P 1'
#
loop_
_entity.id
_entity.type
_entity.pdbx_description
1 polymer ?
#
loop_
_entity_poly.entity_id
_entity_poly.type
_entity_poly.pdbx_seq_one_letter_code
_entity_poly.pdbx_strand_id
1 'polypeptide(L)' 'MKMPSKVNSFSDSVIALFAPILEKLEERDMTPHELLEATKTKVSEISVFLDALDCLYKLGRIEIPDGMEVLHYVKADNLR' A
#
# COMPACT_ATOMS: atom_id res chain seq x y z
N MET A 1 -4.36 -8.31 -9.67
CA MET A 1 -2.95 -7.89 -9.67
C MET A 1 -2.43 -7.46 -11.04
N LYS A 2 -2.28 -6.15 -11.25
CA LYS A 2 -1.68 -5.54 -12.46
C LYS A 2 -0.17 -5.38 -12.28
N MET A 3 0.60 -6.34 -12.80
CA MET A 3 2.08 -6.33 -12.73
C MET A 3 2.69 -5.57 -13.91
N PRO A 4 3.87 -4.92 -13.72
CA PRO A 4 4.54 -4.23 -14.81
C PRO A 4 4.96 -5.22 -15.90
N SER A 5 4.76 -4.83 -17.16
CA SER A 5 5.10 -5.65 -18.33
C SER A 5 5.30 -4.77 -19.56
N LYS A 6 5.59 -5.37 -20.72
CA LYS A 6 5.62 -4.63 -21.99
C LYS A 6 4.26 -3.99 -22.35
N VAL A 7 3.17 -4.51 -21.80
CA VAL A 7 1.79 -4.02 -22.03
C VAL A 7 1.32 -3.11 -20.91
N ASN A 8 1.73 -3.39 -19.66
CA ASN A 8 1.35 -2.60 -18.49
C ASN A 8 2.51 -1.71 -18.05
N SER A 9 2.34 -0.40 -18.13
CA SER A 9 3.33 0.56 -17.66
C SER A 9 3.63 0.35 -16.16
N PHE A 10 4.86 0.66 -15.75
CA PHE A 10 5.23 0.61 -14.33
C PHE A 10 4.32 1.52 -13.49
N SER A 11 4.06 2.74 -13.96
CA SER A 11 3.26 3.76 -13.26
C SER A 11 1.84 3.30 -12.96
N ASP A 12 1.28 2.38 -13.76
CA ASP A 12 -0.06 1.83 -13.58
C ASP A 12 -0.07 0.48 -12.85
N SER A 13 1.08 0.02 -12.37
CA SER A 13 1.24 -1.30 -11.76
C SER A 13 1.13 -1.26 -10.24
N VAL A 14 0.81 -2.41 -9.65
CA VAL A 14 0.71 -2.61 -8.19
C VAL A 14 2.00 -2.18 -7.47
N ILE A 15 3.17 -2.45 -8.05
CA ILE A 15 4.48 -2.15 -7.44
C ILE A 15 4.72 -0.64 -7.33
N ALA A 16 4.21 0.16 -8.27
CA ALA A 16 4.38 1.62 -8.22
C ALA A 16 3.66 2.26 -7.03
N LEU A 17 2.66 1.59 -6.45
CA LEU A 17 1.94 2.05 -5.26
C LEU A 17 2.64 1.69 -3.94
N PHE A 18 3.65 0.81 -3.94
CA PHE A 18 4.29 0.38 -2.70
C PHE A 18 4.98 1.54 -1.96
N ALA A 19 5.88 2.26 -2.64
CA ALA A 19 6.58 3.38 -2.00
C ALA A 19 5.62 4.49 -1.53
N PRO A 20 4.67 5.00 -2.34
CA PRO A 20 3.70 6.00 -1.89
C PRO A 20 2.88 5.59 -0.67
N ILE A 21 2.41 4.33 -0.63
CA ILE A 21 1.65 3.81 0.51
C ILE A 21 2.53 3.78 1.76
N LEU A 22 3.73 3.21 1.66
CA LEU A 22 4.62 3.07 2.81
C LEU A 22 5.12 4.43 3.31
N GLU A 23 5.44 5.37 2.42
CA GLU A 23 5.79 6.76 2.78
C GLU A 23 4.68 7.41 3.61
N LYS A 24 3.41 7.20 3.23
CA LYS A 24 2.27 7.77 3.97
C LYS A 24 2.03 7.08 5.31
N LEU A 25 2.16 5.76 5.37
CA LEU A 25 1.99 5.02 6.62
C LEU A 25 3.18 5.19 7.58
N GLU A 26 4.36 5.57 7.08
CA GLU A 26 5.50 5.94 7.93
C GLU A 26 5.29 7.30 8.63
N GLU A 27 4.52 8.21 8.02
CA GLU A 27 4.15 9.49 8.64
C GLU A 27 3.16 9.30 9.80
N ARG A 28 2.14 8.45 9.61
CA ARG A 28 1.13 8.09 10.62
C ARG A 28 0.29 6.89 10.17
N ASP A 29 -0.36 6.25 11.13
CA ASP A 29 -1.41 5.26 10.83
C ASP A 29 -2.60 5.93 10.14
N MET A 30 -3.19 5.22 9.16
CA MET A 30 -4.29 5.72 8.34
C MET A 30 -5.33 4.64 8.12
N THR A 31 -6.60 5.02 8.06
CA THR A 31 -7.64 4.12 7.54
C THR A 31 -7.38 3.85 6.04
N PRO A 32 -7.87 2.73 5.48
CA PRO A 32 -7.74 2.48 4.03
C PRO A 32 -8.31 3.62 3.17
N HIS A 33 -9.37 4.27 3.63
CA HIS A 33 -9.97 5.43 2.95
C HIS A 33 -9.05 6.65 2.98
N GLU A 34 -8.52 7.02 4.15
CA GLU A 34 -7.57 8.13 4.26
C GLU A 34 -6.31 7.91 3.42
N LEU A 35 -5.79 6.68 3.45
CA LEU A 35 -4.62 6.30 2.67
C LEU A 35 -4.90 6.36 1.17
N LEU A 36 -6.09 5.94 0.72
CA LEU A 36 -6.52 6.09 -0.65
C LEU A 36 -6.55 7.56 -1.06
N GLU A 37 -7.21 8.43 -0.28
CA GLU A 37 -7.24 9.88 -0.55
C GLU A 37 -5.83 10.48 -0.62
N ALA A 38 -4.94 10.07 0.27
CA ALA A 38 -3.56 10.55 0.33
C ALA A 38 -2.69 10.06 -0.86
N THR A 39 -3.06 8.94 -1.48
CA THR A 39 -2.32 8.32 -2.60
C THR A 39 -3.01 8.46 -3.96
N LYS A 40 -4.22 9.05 -4.02
CA LYS A 40 -5.06 9.22 -5.22
C LYS A 40 -4.35 9.82 -6.44
N THR A 41 -3.30 10.61 -6.24
CA THR A 41 -2.50 11.16 -7.35
C THR A 41 -1.78 10.08 -8.18
N LYS A 42 -1.65 8.86 -7.65
CA LYS A 42 -0.96 7.72 -8.28
C LYS A 42 -1.87 6.53 -8.56
N VAL A 43 -3.12 6.53 -8.10
CA VAL A 43 -4.05 5.39 -8.25
C VAL A 43 -4.96 5.60 -9.46
N SER A 44 -4.70 4.88 -10.56
CA SER A 44 -5.58 4.89 -11.73
C SER A 44 -6.82 3.98 -11.56
N GLU A 45 -6.74 2.96 -10.71
CA GLU A 45 -7.79 1.98 -10.48
C GLU A 45 -7.79 1.51 -9.01
N ILE A 46 -8.97 1.48 -8.36
CA ILE A 46 -9.11 1.05 -6.95
C ILE A 46 -8.64 -0.40 -6.72
N SER A 47 -8.84 -1.28 -7.70
CA SER A 47 -8.39 -2.67 -7.66
C SER A 47 -6.87 -2.78 -7.49
N VAL A 48 -6.10 -1.91 -8.16
CA VAL A 48 -4.63 -1.88 -8.08
C VAL A 48 -4.17 -1.42 -6.69
N PHE A 49 -4.90 -0.50 -6.07
CA PHE A 49 -4.64 -0.08 -4.69
C PHE A 49 -4.90 -1.21 -3.69
N LEU A 50 -6.04 -1.92 -3.81
CA LEU A 50 -6.34 -3.06 -2.94
C LEU A 50 -5.33 -4.20 -3.12
N ASP A 51 -4.96 -4.52 -4.36
CA ASP A 51 -3.90 -5.49 -4.67
C ASP A 51 -2.56 -5.10 -3.99
N ALA A 52 -2.25 -3.80 -3.92
CA ALA A 52 -1.04 -3.31 -3.28
C ALA A 52 -1.06 -3.48 -1.76
N LEU A 53 -2.19 -3.19 -1.11
CA LEU A 53 -2.38 -3.43 0.31
C LEU A 53 -2.23 -4.92 0.66
N ASP A 54 -2.90 -5.79 -0.10
CA ASP A 54 -2.79 -7.24 0.07
C ASP A 54 -1.34 -7.73 -0.01
N CYS A 55 -0.57 -7.20 -0.97
CA CYS A 55 0.85 -7.51 -1.08
C CYS A 55 1.65 -7.03 0.13
N LEU A 56 1.53 -5.76 0.49
CA LEU A 56 2.30 -5.19 1.59
C LEU A 56 1.99 -5.88 2.92
N TYR A 57 0.73 -6.29 3.13
CA TYR A 57 0.32 -7.05 4.30
C TYR A 57 0.98 -8.43 4.32
N LYS A 58 0.91 -9.17 3.20
CA LYS A 58 1.57 -10.49 3.06
C LYS A 58 3.09 -10.41 3.17
N LEU A 59 3.69 -9.28 2.80
CA LEU A 59 5.12 -9.00 2.94
C LEU A 59 5.50 -8.58 4.38
N GLY A 60 4.54 -8.43 5.29
CA GLY A 60 4.79 -7.97 6.65
C GLY A 60 5.29 -6.53 6.72
N ARG A 61 4.96 -5.70 5.72
CA ARG A 61 5.33 -4.27 5.68
C ARG A 61 4.22 -3.36 6.20
N ILE A 62 2.98 -3.87 6.24
CA ILE A 62 1.87 -3.22 6.90
C ILE A 62 1.10 -4.25 7.73
N GLU A 63 0.48 -3.80 8.80
CA GLU A 63 -0.40 -4.62 9.63
C GLU A 63 -1.68 -3.86 9.99
N ILE A 64 -2.64 -4.59 10.55
CA ILE A 64 -3.88 -4.02 11.10
C ILE A 64 -3.83 -4.31 12.59
N PRO A 65 -3.53 -3.32 13.45
CA PRO A 65 -3.49 -3.52 14.89
C PRO A 65 -4.84 -4.01 15.42
N ASP A 66 -4.81 -4.92 16.40
CA ASP A 66 -6.02 -5.50 16.97
C ASP A 66 -6.99 -4.43 17.50
N GLY A 67 -8.24 -4.50 17.06
CA GLY A 67 -9.29 -3.57 17.47
C GLY A 67 -9.21 -2.17 16.85
N MET A 68 -8.31 -1.95 15.87
CA MET A 68 -8.21 -0.71 15.12
C MET A 68 -8.59 -0.91 13.65
N GLU A 69 -9.15 0.13 13.02
CA GLU A 69 -9.51 0.14 11.59
C GLU A 69 -8.47 0.89 10.75
N VAL A 70 -7.21 0.88 11.20
CA VAL A 70 -6.09 1.57 10.56
C VAL A 70 -5.03 0.58 10.09
N LEU A 71 -4.30 1.00 9.06
CA LEU A 71 -3.10 0.36 8.57
C LEU A 71 -1.89 0.97 9.29
N HIS A 72 -1.01 0.13 9.81
CA HIS A 72 0.23 0.52 10.48
C HIS A 72 1.45 0.10 9.65
N TYR A 73 2.48 0.95 9.58
CA TYR A 73 3.73 0.61 8.90
C TYR A 73 4.68 -0.21 9.78
N VAL A 74 5.09 -1.39 9.29
CA VAL A 74 6.05 -2.26 9.99
C VAL A 74 7.47 -2.02 9.42
N LYS A 75 8.34 -1.44 10.25
CA LYS A 75 9.76 -1.21 9.91
C LYS A 75 10.54 -2.53 9.84
N ALA A 76 11.51 -2.59 8.93
CA ALA A 76 12.29 -3.79 8.65
C ALA A 76 13.01 -4.40 9.87
N ASP A 77 13.44 -3.57 10.82
CA ASP A 77 14.10 -4.01 12.06
C ASP A 77 13.14 -4.72 13.05
N ASN A 78 11.84 -4.69 12.77
CA ASN A 78 10.78 -5.32 13.58
C ASN A 78 10.24 -6.63 12.96
N LEU A 79 10.80 -7.13 11.85
CA LEU A 79 10.46 -8.47 11.37
C LEU A 79 11.03 -9.52 12.34
N ARG A 80 10.16 -10.05 13.20
CA ARG A 80 10.45 -11.18 14.10
C ARG A 80 10.37 -12.52 13.38
#